data_AF-A0A7H4MMI6-F1
#
_entry.id   AF-A0A7H4MMI6-F1
#
_cell.length_a   1.000
_cell.length_b   1.000
_cell.length_c   1.000
_cell.angle_alpha   90.00
_cell.angle_beta   90.00
_cell.angle_gamma   90.00
#
_symmetry.space_group_name_H-M   'P 1'
#
loop_
_entity.id
_entity.type
_entity.pdbx_description
1 polymer ?
#
loop_
_entity_poly.entity_id
_entity_poly.type
_entity_poly.pdbx_seq_one_letter_code
_entity_poly.pdbx_strand_id
1 'polypeptide(L)'
;MASPYVFKASFDKANRSSIHSYRGPGLEEGMKIFQELKQTFGVKIITDVHEASQAQPVADVVDVIQLPAFLARQTDLVEAMAKTGAVINVKKPQFVSPGQMGNIVDKLSKAVTTK
;
A
#
# COMPACT_ATOMS: atom_id res chain seq x y z
N MET A 1 -19.01 -10.08 20.07
CA MET A 1 -17.64 -9.50 19.90
C MET A 1 -17.60 -8.80 18.55
N ALA A 2 -17.07 -7.59 18.48
CA ALA A 2 -16.90 -6.90 17.20
C ALA A 2 -15.74 -7.51 16.42
N SER A 3 -15.90 -7.71 15.10
CA SER A 3 -14.81 -8.18 14.24
C SER A 3 -13.76 -7.07 14.10
N PRO A 4 -12.46 -7.38 14.15
CA PRO A 4 -11.43 -6.41 13.79
C PRO A 4 -11.66 -5.96 12.34
N TYR A 5 -11.55 -4.66 12.09
CA TYR A 5 -11.66 -4.08 10.75
C TYR A 5 -10.51 -3.11 10.49
N VAL A 6 -10.20 -2.93 9.20
CA VAL A 6 -9.20 -1.99 8.72
C VAL A 6 -9.87 -1.13 7.66
N PHE A 7 -9.90 0.18 7.88
CA PHE A 7 -10.46 1.14 6.95
C PHE A 7 -9.56 1.27 5.71
N LYS A 8 -10.14 1.16 4.52
CA LYS A 8 -9.40 1.24 3.26
C LYS A 8 -9.89 2.42 2.41
N ALA A 9 -8.97 3.30 2.04
CA ALA A 9 -9.17 4.30 1.01
C ALA A 9 -7.89 4.49 0.18
N SER A 10 -7.99 5.11 -0.99
CA SER A 10 -6.82 5.48 -1.82
C SER A 10 -6.69 7.00 -1.81
N PHE A 11 -5.48 7.52 -1.57
CA PHE A 11 -5.19 8.95 -1.76
C PHE A 11 -5.00 9.32 -3.24
N ASP A 12 -4.74 8.33 -4.09
CA ASP A 12 -4.56 8.45 -5.53
C ASP A 12 -5.05 7.19 -6.27
N LYS A 13 -5.68 7.38 -7.43
CA LYS A 13 -6.02 6.33 -8.40
C LYS A 13 -5.09 6.47 -9.60
N ALA A 14 -3.84 6.02 -9.47
CA ALA A 14 -2.81 6.22 -10.49
C ALA A 14 -3.04 5.46 -11.81
N ASN A 15 -4.01 4.55 -11.86
CA ASN A 15 -4.25 3.63 -12.97
C ASN A 15 -5.63 3.79 -13.62
N ARG A 16 -6.17 5.02 -13.62
CA ARG A 16 -7.43 5.32 -14.35
C ARG A 16 -7.18 5.27 -15.86
N SER A 17 -8.15 4.75 -16.61
CA SER A 17 -8.07 4.66 -18.07
C SER A 17 -8.20 6.01 -18.78
N SER A 18 -8.81 7.01 -18.14
CA SER A 18 -8.99 8.37 -18.69
C SER A 18 -8.22 9.38 -17.84
N ILE A 19 -7.53 10.30 -18.51
CA ILE A 19 -6.78 11.39 -17.87
C ILE A 19 -7.68 12.41 -17.16
N HIS A 20 -8.95 12.52 -17.56
CA HIS A 20 -9.92 13.44 -16.96
C HIS A 20 -10.59 12.87 -15.71
N SER A 21 -10.27 11.63 -15.35
CA SER A 21 -10.83 10.98 -14.16
C SER A 21 -10.25 11.57 -12.88
N TYR A 22 -11.12 11.86 -11.89
CA TYR A 22 -10.67 12.19 -10.54
C TYR A 22 -9.75 11.09 -9.99
N ARG A 23 -8.63 11.53 -9.41
CA ARG A 23 -7.58 10.64 -8.89
C ARG A 23 -7.58 10.56 -7.38
N GLY A 24 -7.89 11.65 -6.69
CA GLY A 24 -7.83 11.69 -5.24
C GLY A 24 -7.32 13.04 -4.75
N PRO A 25 -7.24 13.22 -3.43
CA PRO A 25 -6.72 14.43 -2.80
C PRO A 25 -5.19 14.58 -2.96
N GLY A 26 -4.48 13.51 -3.36
CA GLY A 26 -3.02 13.49 -3.41
C GLY A 26 -2.40 13.02 -2.11
N LEU A 27 -1.07 12.84 -2.11
CA LEU A 27 -0.34 12.21 -1.01
C LEU A 27 -0.46 13.01 0.30
N GLU A 28 -0.07 14.28 0.29
CA GLU A 28 -0.03 15.10 1.52
C GLU A 28 -1.41 15.23 2.17
N GLU A 29 -2.41 15.62 1.38
CA GLU A 29 -3.77 15.82 1.88
C GLU A 29 -4.42 14.49 2.28
N GLY A 30 -4.17 13.41 1.52
CA GLY A 30 -4.62 12.07 1.88
C GLY A 30 -4.05 11.59 3.22
N MET A 31 -2.77 11.90 3.52
CA MET A 31 -2.17 11.54 4.80
C MET A 31 -2.79 12.32 5.97
N LYS A 32 -3.09 13.61 5.80
CA LYS A 32 -3.80 14.39 6.83
C LYS A 32 -5.18 13.80 7.14
N ILE A 33 -5.95 13.48 6.09
CA ILE A 33 -7.27 12.84 6.23
C ILE A 33 -7.13 11.51 6.99
N PHE A 34 -6.14 10.69 6.66
CA PHE A 34 -5.93 9.42 7.36
C PHE A 34 -5.53 9.60 8.83
N GLN A 35 -4.67 10.59 9.15
CA GLN A 35 -4.36 10.91 10.55
C GLN A 35 -5.61 11.32 11.33
N GLU A 36 -6.45 12.18 10.76
CA GLU A 36 -7.72 12.60 11.37
C GLU A 36 -8.66 11.43 11.60
N LEU A 37 -8.79 10.52 10.62
CA LEU A 37 -9.60 9.31 10.76
C LEU A 37 -9.10 8.40 11.91
N LYS A 38 -7.79 8.22 12.05
CA LYS A 38 -7.21 7.45 13.17
C LYS A 38 -7.53 8.11 14.52
N GLN A 39 -7.37 9.43 14.60
CA GLN A 39 -7.63 10.19 15.84
C GLN A 39 -9.11 10.20 16.23
N THR A 40 -10.00 10.35 15.24
CA THR A 40 -11.44 10.51 15.48
C THR A 40 -12.12 9.18 15.77
N PHE A 41 -11.76 8.13 15.03
CA PHE A 41 -12.49 6.86 15.06
C PHE A 41 -11.68 5.71 15.67
N GLY A 42 -10.39 5.90 15.97
CA GLY A 42 -9.54 4.85 16.54
C GLY A 42 -9.33 3.64 15.61
N VAL A 43 -9.44 3.85 14.30
CA VAL A 43 -9.41 2.77 13.30
C VAL A 43 -8.02 2.52 12.74
N LYS A 44 -7.75 1.26 12.41
CA LYS A 44 -6.58 0.93 11.58
C LYS A 44 -6.86 1.30 10.13
N ILE A 45 -5.83 1.72 9.40
CA ILE A 45 -5.93 2.17 8.00
C ILE A 45 -5.02 1.36 7.10
N ILE A 46 -5.53 1.06 5.90
CA ILE A 46 -4.79 0.51 4.77
C ILE A 46 -4.93 1.40 3.54
N THR A 47 -3.82 1.69 2.86
CA THR A 47 -3.84 2.42 1.57
C THR A 47 -2.80 1.88 0.59
N ASP A 48 -3.00 2.14 -0.69
CA ASP A 48 -2.12 1.72 -1.78
C ASP A 48 -1.07 2.77 -2.15
N VAL A 49 0.16 2.33 -2.40
CA VAL A 49 1.26 3.14 -2.93
C VAL A 49 1.55 2.78 -4.38
N HIS A 50 1.99 3.77 -5.17
CA HIS A 50 2.19 3.64 -6.60
C HIS A 50 3.65 3.88 -7.03
N GLU A 51 4.44 4.55 -6.19
CA GLU A 51 5.85 4.89 -6.43
C GLU A 51 6.69 4.66 -5.17
N ALA A 52 7.98 4.36 -5.33
CA ALA A 52 8.89 4.02 -4.23
C ALA A 52 9.01 5.15 -3.19
N SER A 53 9.02 6.40 -3.63
CA SER A 53 9.07 7.60 -2.78
C SER A 53 7.86 7.74 -1.84
N GLN A 54 6.74 7.11 -2.18
CA GLN A 54 5.51 7.16 -1.39
C GLN A 54 5.54 6.16 -0.23
N ALA A 55 6.40 5.13 -0.27
CA ALA A 55 6.36 4.02 0.68
C ALA A 55 6.54 4.50 2.14
N GLN A 56 7.63 5.22 2.42
CA GLN A 56 7.94 5.66 3.79
C GLN A 56 6.93 6.68 4.33
N PRO A 57 6.62 7.79 3.62
CA PRO A 57 5.66 8.78 4.13
C PRO A 57 4.28 8.20 4.41
N VAL A 58 3.84 7.21 3.61
CA VAL A 58 2.57 6.53 3.85
C VAL A 58 2.65 5.59 5.04
N ALA A 59 3.73 4.81 5.17
CA ALA A 59 3.95 3.89 6.28
C ALA A 59 4.05 4.60 7.65
N ASP A 60 4.49 5.85 7.68
CA ASP A 60 4.53 6.67 8.91
C ASP A 60 3.12 7.00 9.45
N VAL A 61 2.09 6.88 8.61
CA VAL A 61 0.71 7.27 8.93
C VAL A 61 -0.23 6.08 9.05
N VAL A 62 -0.18 5.16 8.07
CA VAL A 62 -1.12 4.04 7.98
C VAL A 62 -0.57 2.76 8.62
N ASP A 63 -1.45 1.83 8.95
CA ASP A 63 -1.07 0.59 9.65
C ASP A 63 -0.69 -0.53 8.67
N VAL A 64 -1.17 -0.45 7.43
CA VAL A 64 -0.88 -1.41 6.36
C VAL A 64 -0.69 -0.65 5.04
N ILE A 65 0.40 -0.95 4.32
CA ILE A 65 0.61 -0.47 2.95
C ILE A 65 0.24 -1.56 1.95
N GLN A 66 -0.42 -1.20 0.86
CA GLN A 66 -0.93 -2.14 -0.12
C GLN A 66 -0.20 -2.01 -1.46
N LEU A 67 0.30 -3.13 -1.98
CA LEU A 67 0.93 -3.21 -3.30
C LEU A 67 -0.16 -3.45 -4.36
N PRO A 68 -0.37 -2.53 -5.33
CA PRO A 68 -1.32 -2.72 -6.41
C PRO A 68 -0.93 -3.91 -7.30
N ALA A 69 -1.95 -4.64 -7.79
CA ALA A 69 -1.79 -5.82 -8.64
C ALA A 69 -0.85 -5.60 -9.84
N PHE A 70 -0.98 -4.47 -10.53
CA PHE A 70 -0.16 -4.15 -11.71
C PHE A 70 1.30 -3.86 -11.38
N LEU A 71 1.60 -3.46 -10.14
CA LEU A 71 2.92 -3.02 -9.72
C LEU A 71 3.71 -4.12 -8.99
N ALA A 72 3.14 -5.32 -8.84
CA ALA A 72 3.74 -6.38 -8.05
C ALA A 72 5.13 -6.87 -8.53
N ARG A 73 5.52 -6.53 -9.76
CA ARG A 73 6.84 -6.88 -10.32
C ARG A 73 7.87 -5.74 -10.24
N GLN A 74 7.48 -4.54 -9.82
CA GLN A 74 8.37 -3.38 -9.71
C GLN A 74 9.34 -3.56 -8.54
N THR A 75 10.62 -3.84 -8.84
CA THR A 75 11.64 -4.12 -7.81
C THR A 75 11.79 -2.96 -6.83
N ASP A 76 11.98 -1.75 -7.34
CA ASP A 76 12.27 -0.59 -6.51
C ASP A 76 11.11 -0.25 -5.56
N LEU A 77 9.87 -0.39 -6.03
CA LEU A 77 8.68 -0.20 -5.20
C LEU A 77 8.58 -1.28 -4.12
N VAL A 78 8.75 -2.55 -4.51
CA VAL A 78 8.70 -3.69 -3.56
C VAL A 78 9.78 -3.56 -2.49
N GLU A 79 10.99 -3.16 -2.87
CA GLU A 79 12.08 -2.92 -1.93
C GLU A 79 11.82 -1.72 -1.01
N ALA A 80 11.33 -0.61 -1.56
CA ALA A 80 10.99 0.57 -0.76
C ALA A 80 9.90 0.25 0.27
N MET A 81 8.86 -0.49 -0.15
CA MET A 81 7.80 -0.96 0.74
C MET A 81 8.36 -1.87 1.85
N ALA A 82 9.20 -2.84 1.49
CA ALA A 82 9.82 -3.76 2.44
C ALA A 82 10.67 -3.02 3.50
N LYS A 83 11.46 -2.02 3.07
CA LYS A 83 12.34 -1.23 3.95
C LYS A 83 11.58 -0.39 4.99
N THR A 84 10.29 -0.11 4.79
CA THR A 84 9.48 0.63 5.78
C THR A 84 9.26 -0.13 7.08
N GLY A 85 9.36 -1.47 7.06
CA GLY A 85 8.99 -2.33 8.19
C GLY A 85 7.47 -2.40 8.46
N ALA A 86 6.64 -1.76 7.63
CA ALA A 86 5.19 -1.81 7.77
C ALA A 86 4.61 -3.17 7.34
N VAL A 87 3.37 -3.44 7.75
CA VAL A 87 2.61 -4.59 7.23
C VAL A 87 2.27 -4.34 5.76
N ILE A 88 2.55 -5.32 4.90
CA ILE A 88 2.35 -5.21 3.45
C ILE A 88 1.21 -6.14 3.00
N ASN A 89 0.18 -5.57 2.37
CA ASN A 89 -0.88 -6.32 1.71
C ASN A 89 -0.63 -6.39 0.20
N VAL A 90 -0.44 -7.58 -0.36
CA VAL A 90 -0.19 -7.77 -1.80
C VAL A 90 -1.50 -8.12 -2.51
N LYS A 91 -1.93 -7.28 -3.45
CA LYS A 91 -3.01 -7.66 -4.37
C LYS A 91 -2.48 -8.63 -5.41
N LYS A 92 -3.07 -9.84 -5.46
CA LYS A 92 -2.74 -10.85 -6.48
C LYS A 92 -2.85 -10.24 -7.89
N PRO A 93 -1.78 -10.21 -8.69
CA PRO A 93 -1.87 -9.73 -10.06
C PRO A 93 -2.82 -10.59 -10.90
N GLN A 94 -3.50 -9.99 -11.89
CA GLN A 94 -4.39 -10.77 -12.76
C GLN A 94 -3.59 -11.73 -13.66
N PHE A 95 -2.34 -11.37 -13.99
CA PHE A 95 -1.42 -12.12 -14.83
C PHE A 95 -0.51 -13.11 -14.06
N VAL A 96 -0.81 -13.41 -12.79
CA VAL A 96 -0.02 -14.31 -11.93
C VAL A 96 -0.92 -15.42 -11.37
N SER A 97 -0.46 -16.66 -11.52
CA SER A 97 -1.14 -17.85 -10.95
C SER A 97 -0.92 -17.94 -9.43
N PRO A 98 -1.80 -18.64 -8.68
CA PRO A 98 -1.64 -18.78 -7.22
C PRO A 98 -0.27 -19.33 -6.80
N GLY A 99 0.26 -20.35 -7.50
CA GLY A 99 1.57 -20.94 -7.19
C GLY A 99 2.75 -19.99 -7.39
N GLN A 100 2.59 -18.95 -8.22
CA GLN A 100 3.62 -17.94 -8.45
C GLN A 100 3.59 -16.78 -7.43
N MET A 101 2.60 -16.72 -6.55
CA MET A 101 2.53 -15.68 -5.51
C MET A 101 3.67 -15.77 -4.50
N GLY A 102 4.21 -16.98 -4.26
CA GLY A 102 5.35 -17.18 -3.37
C GLY A 102 6.57 -16.34 -3.78
N ASN A 103 6.82 -16.18 -5.07
CA ASN A 103 7.93 -15.37 -5.57
C ASN A 103 7.84 -13.89 -5.17
N ILE A 104 6.61 -13.35 -5.06
CA ILE A 104 6.40 -11.96 -4.63
C ILE A 104 6.67 -11.83 -3.13
N VAL A 105 6.24 -12.82 -2.34
CA VAL A 105 6.51 -12.87 -0.89
C VAL A 105 8.01 -12.99 -0.65
N ASP A 106 8.69 -13.91 -1.34
CA ASP A 106 10.15 -14.09 -1.23
C ASP A 106 10.92 -12.81 -1.56
N LYS A 107 10.45 -12.06 -2.56
CA LYS A 107 11.05 -10.78 -2.96
C LYS A 107 10.91 -9.73 -1.85
N LEU A 108 9.72 -9.63 -1.24
CA LEU A 108 9.49 -8.76 -0.08
C LEU A 108 10.36 -9.17 1.11
N SER A 109 10.44 -10.45 1.43
CA SER A 109 11.23 -10.97 2.54
C SER A 109 12.73 -10.75 2.38
N LYS A 110 13.27 -10.92 1.16
CA LYS A 110 14.70 -10.72 0.88
C LYS A 110 15.10 -9.24 0.82
N ALA A 111 14.16 -8.34 0.52
CA ALA A 111 14.43 -6.91 0.46
C ALA A 111 14.59 -6.27 1.86
N VAL A 112 14.07 -6.92 2.90
CA VAL A 112 14.38 -6.58 4.29
C VAL A 112 15.68 -7.29 4.65
N THR A 113 16.80 -6.56 4.69
CA THR A 113 17.99 -7.08 5.38
C THR A 113 17.60 -7.27 6.84
N THR A 114 17.51 -8.52 7.27
CA THR A 114 17.22 -8.94 8.63
C THR A 114 18.04 -8.07 9.61
N LYS A 115 17.34 -7.40 10.52
CA LYS A 115 17.94 -7.09 11.83
C LYS A 115 17.99 -8.36 12.65
#